data_AF-A0A8T5I0Y8-F1
#
_entry.id   AF-A0A8T5I0Y8-F1
#
_cell.length_a   1.000
_cell.length_b   1.000
_cell.length_c   1.000
_cell.angle_alpha   90.00
_cell.angle_beta   90.00
_cell.angle_gamma   90.00
#
_symmetry.space_group_name_H-M   'P 1'
#
loop_
_entity.id
_entity.type
_entity.pdbx_description
1 polymer ?
#
loop_
_entity_poly.entity_id
_entity_poly.type
_entity_poly.pdbx_seq_one_letter_code
_entity_poly.pdbx_strand_id
1 'polypeptide(L)'
;MTSSIFGEVIKVRKFTNGDIEIDFHHEEKITEYRYSADPIKTSNFPKNLAETLALTLDTNICIEIFFHDDGTPNYIELEQCGNDEDEYDDDQNEEL
;
A
#
# COMPACT_ATOMS: atom_id res chain seq x y z
N MET A 1 8.44 -16.37 -10.42
CA MET A 1 9.16 -15.34 -9.64
C MET A 1 8.07 -14.53 -9.01
N THR A 2 8.02 -14.40 -7.69
CA THR A 2 7.04 -13.51 -7.06
C THR A 2 7.46 -12.08 -7.37
N SER A 3 6.66 -11.36 -8.16
CA SER A 3 6.83 -9.92 -8.32
C SER A 3 6.14 -9.21 -7.16
N SER A 4 6.79 -8.17 -6.65
CA SER A 4 6.24 -7.29 -5.63
C SER A 4 6.51 -5.84 -5.97
N ILE A 5 5.68 -4.95 -5.45
CA ILE A 5 5.82 -3.50 -5.61
C ILE A 5 5.64 -2.87 -4.24
N PHE A 6 6.67 -2.15 -3.79
CA PHE A 6 6.65 -1.33 -2.58
C PHE A 6 6.23 0.10 -2.90
N GLY A 7 5.37 0.69 -2.08
CA GLY A 7 4.95 2.08 -2.25
C GLY A 7 4.02 2.57 -1.16
N GLU A 8 3.52 3.79 -1.32
CA GLU A 8 2.73 4.49 -0.32
C GLU A 8 1.24 4.50 -0.69
N VAL A 9 0.38 4.18 0.28
CA VAL A 9 -1.06 4.40 0.18
C VAL A 9 -1.35 5.84 0.59
N ILE A 10 -1.56 6.69 -0.41
CA ILE A 10 -1.84 8.12 -0.21
C ILE A 10 -3.29 8.32 0.22
N LYS A 11 -4.21 7.49 -0.29
CA LYS A 11 -5.64 7.70 -0.03
C LYS A 11 -6.43 6.40 -0.14
N VAL A 12 -7.36 6.22 0.80
CA VAL A 12 -8.38 5.16 0.74
C VAL A 12 -9.76 5.78 0.85
N ARG A 13 -10.63 5.47 -0.12
CA ARG A 13 -12.02 5.96 -0.19
C ARG A 13 -12.96 4.76 -0.06
N LYS A 14 -13.78 4.74 0.99
CA LYS A 14 -14.84 3.74 1.17
C LYS A 14 -16.19 4.38 0.86
N PHE A 15 -16.93 3.78 -0.06
CA PHE A 15 -18.23 4.26 -0.49
C PHE A 15 -19.36 3.48 0.20
N THR A 16 -20.53 4.11 0.31
CA THR A 16 -21.71 3.50 0.95
C THR A 16 -22.27 2.30 0.19
N ASN A 17 -21.96 2.19 -1.11
CA ASN A 17 -22.31 1.05 -1.94
C ASN A 17 -21.36 -0.15 -1.78
N GLY A 18 -20.34 -0.05 -0.92
CA GLY A 18 -19.36 -1.11 -0.68
C GLY A 18 -18.12 -1.05 -1.57
N ASP A 19 -18.04 -0.10 -2.51
CA ASP A 19 -16.85 0.10 -3.34
C ASP A 19 -15.72 0.69 -2.47
N ILE A 20 -14.48 0.33 -2.81
CA ILE A 20 -13.27 0.85 -2.19
C ILE A 20 -12.29 1.25 -3.29
N GLU A 21 -11.77 2.47 -3.21
CA GLU A 21 -10.71 2.97 -4.09
C GLU A 21 -9.46 3.31 -3.27
N ILE A 22 -8.30 3.00 -3.82
CA ILE A 22 -7.00 3.18 -3.20
C ILE A 22 -6.09 3.87 -4.20
N ASP A 23 -5.53 5.02 -3.81
CA ASP A 23 -4.48 5.70 -4.57
C ASP A 23 -3.12 5.24 -4.01
N PHE A 24 -2.37 4.49 -4.82
CA PHE A 24 -1.08 3.92 -4.46
C PHE A 24 0.05 4.58 -5.26
N HIS A 25 1.06 5.11 -4.57
CA HIS A 25 2.18 5.82 -5.16
C HIS A 25 3.45 4.97 -5.15
N HIS A 26 4.04 4.81 -6.33
CA HIS A 26 5.26 4.05 -6.56
C HIS A 26 6.01 4.64 -7.77
N GLU A 27 7.33 4.81 -7.66
CA GLU A 27 8.19 5.33 -8.74
C GLU A 27 7.62 6.60 -9.42
N GLU A 28 7.25 7.61 -8.63
CA GLU A 28 6.67 8.89 -9.10
C GLU A 28 5.31 8.75 -9.82
N LYS A 29 4.69 7.56 -9.78
CA LYS A 29 3.41 7.29 -10.42
C LYS A 29 2.36 6.91 -9.39
N ILE A 30 1.17 7.50 -9.53
CA ILE A 30 -0.02 7.10 -8.80
C ILE A 30 -0.80 6.08 -9.63
N THR A 31 -1.04 4.91 -9.03
CA THR A 31 -1.87 3.82 -9.56
C THR A 31 -3.14 3.72 -8.74
N GLU A 32 -4.29 3.74 -9.39
CA GLU A 32 -5.59 3.56 -8.73
C GLU A 32 -5.98 2.08 -8.70
N TYR A 33 -6.14 1.56 -7.49
CA TYR A 33 -6.71 0.24 -7.24
C TYR A 33 -8.16 0.36 -6.78
N ARG A 34 -9.00 -0.57 -7.22
CA ARG A 34 -10.42 -0.58 -6.96
C ARG A 34 -10.95 -1.97 -6.67
N TYR A 35 -11.70 -2.05 -5.59
CA TYR A 35 -12.67 -3.11 -5.33
C TYR A 35 -14.09 -2.55 -5.53
N SER A 36 -14.93 -3.30 -6.25
CA SER A 36 -16.35 -3.00 -6.42
C SER A 36 -17.20 -4.14 -5.86
N ALA A 37 -18.24 -3.79 -5.10
CA ALA A 37 -19.24 -4.76 -4.66
C ALA A 37 -20.22 -5.14 -5.78
N ASP A 38 -20.30 -4.32 -6.84
CA ASP A 38 -21.04 -4.61 -8.07
C ASP A 38 -20.19 -5.49 -9.02
N PRO A 39 -20.62 -6.73 -9.33
CA PRO A 39 -19.87 -7.66 -10.17
C PRO A 39 -19.79 -7.24 -11.64
N ILE A 40 -20.60 -6.26 -12.06
CA ILE A 40 -20.60 -5.73 -13.43
C ILE A 40 -19.47 -4.71 -13.62
N LYS A 41 -19.01 -4.07 -12.53
CA LYS A 41 -17.91 -3.10 -12.59
C LYS A 41 -16.55 -3.79 -12.49
N THR A 42 -15.59 -3.27 -13.23
CA THR A 42 -14.21 -3.75 -13.18
C THR A 42 -13.59 -3.49 -11.81
N SER A 43 -13.14 -4.56 -11.16
CA SER A 43 -12.26 -4.52 -9.98
C SER A 43 -10.88 -5.03 -10.39
N ASN A 44 -9.83 -4.39 -9.89
CA ASN A 44 -8.43 -4.80 -10.10
C ASN A 44 -7.71 -5.03 -8.77
N PHE A 45 -8.42 -4.98 -7.65
CA PHE A 45 -7.89 -5.23 -6.32
C PHE A 45 -8.79 -6.19 -5.54
N PRO A 46 -8.22 -7.20 -4.86
CA PRO A 46 -9.00 -8.14 -4.07
C PRO A 46 -9.74 -7.46 -2.91
N LYS A 47 -10.96 -7.93 -2.64
CA LYS A 47 -11.82 -7.42 -1.57
C LYS A 47 -11.13 -7.38 -0.21
N ASN A 48 -10.54 -8.50 0.20
CA ASN A 48 -9.92 -8.67 1.51
C ASN A 48 -8.77 -7.68 1.71
N LEU A 49 -7.93 -7.48 0.68
CA LEU A 49 -6.82 -6.53 0.74
C LEU A 49 -7.33 -5.09 0.78
N ALA A 50 -8.36 -4.78 -0.01
CA ALA A 50 -8.99 -3.46 0.01
C ALA A 50 -9.62 -3.13 1.37
N GLU A 51 -10.31 -4.10 1.97
CA GLU A 51 -10.92 -3.96 3.29
C GLU A 51 -9.86 -3.79 4.38
N THR A 52 -8.75 -4.54 4.31
CA THR A 52 -7.63 -4.35 5.24
C THR A 52 -7.10 -2.91 5.18
N LEU A 53 -6.81 -2.39 3.99
CA LEU A 53 -6.31 -1.02 3.83
C LEU A 53 -7.33 0.04 4.28
N ALA A 54 -8.61 -0.19 4.01
CA ALA A 54 -9.68 0.69 4.48
C ALA A 54 -9.88 0.69 6.00
N LEU A 55 -9.41 -0.35 6.70
CA LEU A 55 -9.46 -0.45 8.16
C LEU A 55 -8.25 0.16 8.85
N THR A 56 -7.14 0.38 8.14
CA THR A 56 -5.88 0.83 8.75
C THR A 56 -5.95 2.24 9.34
N LEU A 57 -7.04 3.00 9.15
CA LEU A 57 -7.32 4.35 9.69
C LEU A 57 -6.30 5.46 9.34
N ASP A 58 -5.06 5.11 9.01
CA ASP A 58 -4.00 6.02 8.60
C ASP A 58 -3.91 6.09 7.06
N THR A 59 -3.93 7.32 6.56
CA THR A 59 -3.44 7.65 5.21
C THR A 59 -1.95 7.97 5.34
N ASN A 60 -1.10 7.52 4.41
CA ASN A 60 0.38 7.52 4.48
C ASN A 60 0.97 6.27 5.15
N ILE A 61 0.43 5.10 4.81
CA ILE A 61 1.06 3.81 5.14
C ILE A 61 1.84 3.31 3.93
N CYS A 62 3.03 2.76 4.17
CA CYS A 62 3.78 2.09 3.12
C CYS A 62 3.43 0.61 3.13
N ILE A 63 3.26 0.05 1.94
CA ILE A 63 2.91 -1.36 1.78
C ILE A 63 3.73 -1.98 0.66
N GLU A 64 4.02 -3.27 0.81
CA GLU A 64 4.50 -4.09 -0.29
C GLU A 64 3.35 -4.97 -0.80
N ILE A 65 3.00 -4.81 -2.08
CA ILE A 65 1.98 -5.59 -2.75
C ILE A 65 2.66 -6.74 -3.49
N PHE A 66 2.32 -7.97 -3.14
CA PHE A 66 2.82 -9.17 -3.82
C PHE A 66 1.79 -9.66 -4.84
N PHE A 67 2.26 -9.97 -6.04
CA PHE A 67 1.42 -10.37 -7.16
C PHE A 67 1.60 -11.85 -7.49
N HIS A 68 0.53 -12.45 -8.01
CA HIS A 68 0.60 -13.70 -8.74
C HIS A 68 1.31 -13.53 -10.09
N ASP A 69 1.66 -14.64 -10.74
CA ASP A 69 2.31 -14.63 -12.06
C ASP A 69 1.42 -13.98 -13.15
N ASP A 70 0.11 -13.87 -12.93
CA ASP A 70 -0.84 -13.20 -13.83
C ASP A 70 -0.97 -11.69 -13.59
N GLY A 71 -0.24 -11.14 -12.61
CA GLY A 71 -0.28 -9.72 -12.24
C GLY A 71 -1.42 -9.35 -11.29
N THR A 72 -2.18 -10.32 -10.77
CA THR A 72 -3.23 -10.06 -9.77
C THR A 72 -2.60 -9.88 -8.38
N PRO A 73 -2.99 -8.84 -7.61
CA PRO A 73 -2.57 -8.70 -6.22
C PRO A 73 -3.03 -9.90 -5.39
N ASN A 74 -2.14 -10.46 -4.56
CA ASN A 74 -2.41 -11.64 -3.75
C ASN A 74 -2.31 -11.33 -2.25
N TYR A 75 -1.25 -10.63 -1.86
CA TYR A 75 -0.86 -10.42 -0.48
C TYR A 75 -0.29 -9.02 -0.29
N ILE A 76 -0.46 -8.46 0.91
CA ILE A 76 0.14 -7.18 1.29
C ILE A 76 0.91 -7.34 2.60
N GLU A 77 2.06 -6.69 2.69
CA GLU A 77 2.78 -6.45 3.95
C GLU A 77 2.68 -4.97 4.30
N LEU A 78 2.39 -4.69 5.58
CA LEU A 78 2.40 -3.33 6.12
C LEU A 78 3.82 -3.00 6.53
N GLU A 79 4.35 -1.91 6.01
CA GLU A 79 5.71 -1.45 6.24
C GLU A 79 5.71 -0.03 6.80
N GLN A 80 6.74 0.30 7.57
CA GLN A 80 6.97 1.68 7.95
C GLN A 80 7.47 2.42 6.71
N CYS A 81 6.82 3.53 6.36
CA CYS A 81 7.44 4.45 5.40
C CYS A 81 8.78 4.88 5.97
N GLY A 82 9.83 4.89 5.13
CA GLY A 82 11.17 5.26 5.56
C GLY A 82 11.12 6.53 6.38
N ASN A 83 11.40 6.42 7.67
CA ASN A 83 11.56 7.58 8.52
C ASN A 83 12.92 8.14 8.14
N ASP A 84 12.97 9.26 7.41
CA ASP A 84 14.19 10.06 7.24
C ASP A 84 14.60 10.72 8.60
N GLU A 85 14.46 9.99 9.72
CA GLU A 85 14.97 10.37 11.05
C GLU A 85 15.81 9.26 11.70
N ASP A 86 16.38 8.35 10.90
CA ASP A 86 17.45 7.44 11.36
C ASP A 86 18.80 7.77 10.70
N GLU A 87 19.14 9.06 10.59
CA GLU A 87 20.55 9.49 10.75
C GLU A 87 20.85 9.49 12.26
N TYR A 88 21.04 8.30 12.85
CA TYR A 88 21.86 8.23 14.05
C TYR A 88 23.29 8.52 13.60
N ASP A 89 23.66 9.80 13.63
CA ASP A 89 25.06 10.23 13.68
C ASP A 89 25.65 9.58 14.96
N ASP A 90 26.29 8.42 14.80
CA ASP A 90 27.09 7.79 15.86
C ASP A 90 28.38 8.61 16.04
N ASP A 91 28.22 9.84 16.51
CA ASP A 91 29.26 10.69 17.04
C ASP A 91 29.68 10.12 18.41
N GLN A 92 30.25 8.90 18.40
CA GLN A 92 31.02 8.40 19.52
C GLN A 92 32.36 9.14 19.56
N ASN A 93 32.28 10.27 20.26
CA ASN A 93 33.34 10.91 21.01
C ASN A 93 34.16 9.87 21.83
N GLU A 94 35.18 9.26 21.22
CA GLU A 94 36.33 8.70 21.93
C GLU A 94 37.37 9.82 22.14
N GLU A 95 37.09 10.72 23.10
CA GLU A 95 38.17 11.26 23.92
C GLU A 95 38.70 10.10 24.79
N LEU A 96 39.91 9.61 24.53
CA LEU A 96 40.91 9.16 25.52
C LEU A 96 42.31 9.05 24.90
#